data_AF-E7C281-F1
#
_entry.id   AF-E7C281-F1
#
_cell.length_a   1.000
_cell.length_b   1.000
_cell.length_c   1.000
_cell.angle_alpha   90.00
_cell.angle_beta   90.00
_cell.angle_gamma   90.00
#
_symmetry.space_group_name_H-M   'P 1'
#
loop_
_entity.id
_entity.type
_entity.pdbx_description
1 polymer ?
#
loop_
_entity_poly.entity_id
_entity_poly.type
_entity_poly.pdbx_seq_one_letter_code
_entity_poly.pdbx_strand_id
1 'polypeptide(L)'
;MKTYSISEAKKKNSIISEEDFNIEYQESINNPESFWQKKAEETLDWFSNWDEVTASDMEAGEVAWFKTGKLNACFNCVDRHLENHANKTAIIWEGDDPNDSKEISFQELHKNVCQFANLLKSRNLKKGDRVCIYMPMIPEASLCDVGLCQNWCNSLSGFWRIFHRIPER
;
A
#
# COMPACT_ATOMS: atom_id res chain seq x y z
N MET A 1 22.22 6.03 -28.32
CA MET A 1 21.23 5.38 -27.44
C MET A 1 20.26 4.61 -28.31
N LYS A 2 20.08 3.29 -28.13
CA LYS A 2 19.11 2.51 -28.91
C LYS A 2 17.76 2.63 -28.23
N THR A 3 16.75 3.12 -28.94
CA THR A 3 15.37 3.19 -28.46
C THR A 3 14.62 1.95 -28.95
N TYR A 4 13.91 1.27 -28.06
CA TYR A 4 13.09 0.10 -28.39
C TYR A 4 11.62 0.52 -28.43
N SER A 5 10.98 0.31 -29.57
CA SER A 5 9.56 0.62 -29.73
C SER A 5 8.68 -0.40 -29.01
N ILE A 6 7.59 0.10 -28.43
CA ILE A 6 6.57 -0.73 -27.78
C ILE A 6 5.80 -1.47 -28.88
N SER A 7 5.59 -2.77 -28.71
CA SER A 7 4.79 -3.57 -29.64
C SER A 7 3.33 -3.12 -29.66
N GLU A 8 2.66 -3.23 -30.82
CA GLU A 8 1.29 -2.77 -31.01
C GLU A 8 0.30 -3.43 -30.03
N ALA A 9 0.49 -4.72 -29.75
CA ALA A 9 -0.31 -5.44 -28.75
C ALA A 9 -0.18 -4.84 -27.35
N LYS A 10 1.02 -4.41 -26.95
CA LYS A 10 1.24 -3.74 -25.66
C LYS A 10 0.65 -2.33 -25.64
N LYS A 11 0.74 -1.60 -26.76
CA LYS A 11 0.11 -0.26 -26.87
C LYS A 11 -1.41 -0.34 -26.69
N LYS A 12 -2.07 -1.34 -27.30
CA LYS A 12 -3.52 -1.50 -27.23
C LYS A 12 -4.04 -1.86 -25.82
N ASN A 13 -3.26 -2.62 -25.05
CA ASN A 13 -3.63 -3.07 -23.70
C ASN A 13 -3.10 -2.16 -22.59
N SER A 14 -2.44 -1.04 -22.94
CA SER A 14 -1.92 -0.09 -21.96
C SER A 14 -3.06 0.67 -21.30
N ILE A 15 -2.92 0.94 -20.00
CA ILE A 15 -3.88 1.73 -19.22
C ILE A 15 -3.79 3.22 -19.60
N ILE A 16 -2.61 3.67 -20.04
CA ILE A 16 -2.33 5.06 -20.40
C ILE A 16 -1.70 5.14 -21.79
N SER A 17 -2.15 6.09 -22.61
CA SER A 17 -1.55 6.39 -23.90
C SER A 17 -0.35 7.33 -23.75
N GLU A 18 0.46 7.49 -24.80
CA GLU A 18 1.58 8.44 -24.79
C GLU A 18 1.10 9.89 -24.68
N GLU A 19 -0.05 10.21 -25.29
CA GLU A 19 -0.66 11.53 -25.21
C GLU A 19 -1.18 11.81 -23.80
N ASP A 20 -1.94 10.88 -23.21
CA ASP A 20 -2.45 10.99 -21.85
C ASP A 20 -1.30 11.10 -20.83
N PHE A 21 -0.23 10.32 -21.01
CA PHE A 21 0.96 10.40 -20.17
C PHE A 21 1.56 11.80 -20.19
N ASN A 22 1.73 12.40 -21.38
CA ASN A 22 2.28 13.74 -21.49
C ASN A 22 1.38 14.78 -20.82
N ILE A 23 0.06 14.65 -20.94
CA ILE A 23 -0.91 15.54 -20.29
C ILE A 23 -0.83 15.41 -18.76
N GLU A 24 -0.95 14.19 -18.23
CA GLU A 24 -0.90 13.94 -16.78
C GLU A 24 0.46 14.35 -16.19
N TYR A 25 1.55 14.12 -16.92
CA TYR A 25 2.89 14.54 -16.50
C TYR A 25 3.00 16.06 -16.38
N GLN A 26 2.51 16.80 -17.39
CA GLN A 26 2.50 18.27 -17.34
C GLN A 26 1.61 18.78 -16.22
N GLU A 27 0.46 18.16 -15.96
CA GLU A 27 -0.42 18.51 -14.84
C GLU A 27 0.27 18.27 -13.49
N SER A 28 0.98 17.14 -13.33
CA SER A 28 1.70 16.82 -12.10
C SER A 28 2.81 17.81 -11.75
N ILE A 29 3.39 18.49 -12.74
CA ILE A 29 4.43 19.50 -12.56
C ILE A 29 3.81 20.88 -12.35
N ASN A 30 2.85 21.25 -13.19
CA ASN A 30 2.32 22.61 -13.21
C ASN A 30 1.28 22.85 -12.10
N ASN A 31 0.52 21.82 -11.73
CA ASN A 31 -0.53 21.89 -10.70
C ASN A 31 -0.47 20.65 -9.77
N PRO A 32 0.64 20.46 -9.03
CA PRO A 32 0.88 19.25 -8.25
C PRO A 32 -0.19 18.99 -7.19
N GLU A 33 -0.67 20.02 -6.48
CA GLU A 33 -1.67 19.85 -5.42
C GLU A 33 -2.98 19.27 -5.96
N SER A 34 -3.53 19.88 -7.02
CA SER A 34 -4.76 19.42 -7.67
C SER A 34 -4.60 18.01 -8.24
N PHE A 35 -3.47 17.74 -8.90
CA PHE A 35 -3.19 16.44 -9.48
C PHE A 35 -3.14 15.34 -8.40
N TRP A 36 -2.33 15.54 -7.35
CA TRP A 36 -2.17 14.55 -6.28
C TRP A 36 -3.41 14.41 -5.41
N GLN A 37 -4.18 15.48 -5.21
CA GLN A 37 -5.49 15.39 -4.56
C GLN A 37 -6.41 14.43 -5.33
N LYS A 38 -6.59 14.68 -6.64
CA LYS A 38 -7.43 13.84 -7.49
C LYS A 38 -6.97 12.39 -7.50
N LYS A 39 -5.68 12.14 -7.70
CA LYS A 39 -5.13 10.77 -7.69
C LYS A 39 -5.32 10.06 -6.35
N ALA A 40 -5.19 10.78 -5.23
CA ALA A 40 -5.38 10.21 -3.90
C ALA A 40 -6.84 9.84 -3.61
N GLU A 41 -7.80 10.67 -4.06
CA GLU A 41 -9.24 10.39 -3.97
C GLU A 41 -9.67 9.23 -4.87
N GLU A 42 -9.08 9.10 -6.07
CA GLU A 42 -9.41 8.03 -7.03
C GLU A 42 -8.81 6.66 -6.65
N THR A 43 -7.65 6.64 -5.98
CA THR A 43 -6.87 5.40 -5.81
C THR A 43 -7.06 4.75 -4.43
N LEU A 44 -7.31 5.56 -3.40
CA LEU A 44 -7.33 5.13 -2.01
C LEU A 44 -8.63 5.54 -1.31
N ASP A 45 -9.07 4.68 -0.41
CA ASP A 45 -10.19 4.95 0.48
C ASP A 45 -9.69 5.58 1.78
N TRP A 46 -10.27 6.73 2.10
CA TRP A 46 -9.92 7.55 3.26
C TRP A 46 -11.06 7.59 4.26
N PHE A 47 -10.73 7.51 5.55
CA PHE A 47 -11.70 7.69 6.63
C PHE A 47 -11.93 9.18 6.95
N SER A 48 -10.91 10.01 6.73
CA SER A 48 -11.04 11.45 6.77
C SER A 48 -10.11 12.09 5.75
N ASN A 49 -10.62 13.11 5.08
CA ASN A 49 -9.85 13.92 4.14
C ASN A 49 -8.73 14.67 4.85
N TRP A 50 -7.80 15.18 4.05
CA TRP A 50 -6.66 15.99 4.46
C TRP A 50 -6.96 17.47 4.28
N ASP A 51 -6.29 18.30 5.07
CA ASP A 51 -6.35 19.76 4.93
C ASP A 51 -5.31 20.29 3.93
N GLU A 52 -4.20 19.56 3.77
CA GLU A 52 -3.03 19.99 2.99
C GLU A 52 -2.44 18.78 2.24
N VAL A 53 -2.28 18.90 0.92
CA VAL A 53 -1.81 17.79 0.05
C VAL A 53 -0.32 17.52 0.26
N THR A 54 0.50 18.56 0.28
CA THR A 54 1.94 18.44 0.45
C THR A 54 2.49 19.63 1.25
N ALA A 55 3.40 19.35 2.16
CA ALA A 55 4.18 20.34 2.88
C ALA A 55 5.62 19.83 2.93
N SER A 56 6.56 20.57 2.34
CA SER A 56 7.96 20.17 2.29
C SER A 56 8.90 21.31 2.67
N ASP A 57 9.78 21.04 3.62
CA ASP A 57 10.96 21.82 3.92
C ASP A 57 12.19 20.90 3.72
N MET A 58 12.86 21.06 2.58
CA MET A 58 14.02 20.24 2.25
C MET A 58 15.26 20.62 3.08
N GLU A 59 15.33 21.84 3.61
CA GLU A 59 16.46 22.26 4.45
C GLU A 59 16.33 21.66 5.86
N ALA A 60 15.11 21.60 6.39
CA ALA A 60 14.81 20.93 7.65
C ALA A 60 14.69 19.40 7.51
N GLY A 61 14.61 18.87 6.28
CA GLY A 61 14.39 17.45 6.02
C GLY A 61 12.97 16.98 6.38
N GLU A 62 12.01 17.90 6.38
CA GLU A 62 10.62 17.63 6.73
C GLU A 62 9.78 17.52 5.45
N VAL A 63 9.17 16.35 5.25
CA VAL A 63 8.25 16.13 4.13
C VAL A 63 6.99 15.47 4.65
N ALA A 64 5.85 16.10 4.42
CA ALA A 64 4.54 15.61 4.80
C ALA A 64 3.62 15.59 3.58
N TRP A 65 2.88 14.49 3.43
CA TRP A 65 1.87 14.32 2.39
C TRP A 65 0.53 14.01 3.05
N PHE A 66 -0.54 14.62 2.53
CA PHE A 66 -1.93 14.46 2.96
C PHE A 66 -2.07 14.62 4.47
N LYS A 67 -1.66 15.81 4.96
CA LYS A 67 -1.65 16.15 6.38
C LYS A 67 -3.07 16.09 6.92
N THR A 68 -3.21 15.58 8.15
CA THR A 68 -4.49 15.28 8.84
C THR A 68 -5.35 14.18 8.22
N GLY A 69 -5.07 13.75 6.98
CA GLY A 69 -5.72 12.63 6.33
C GLY A 69 -5.55 11.32 7.11
N LYS A 70 -6.62 10.52 7.18
CA LYS A 70 -6.63 9.23 7.89
C LYS A 70 -7.02 8.11 6.93
N LEU A 71 -6.17 7.11 6.86
CA LEU A 71 -6.43 5.88 6.11
C LEU A 71 -5.94 4.66 6.89
N ASN A 72 -6.28 3.47 6.41
CA ASN A 72 -5.69 2.23 6.90
C ASN A 72 -5.19 1.42 5.70
N ALA A 73 -3.93 1.00 5.75
CA ALA A 73 -3.29 0.24 4.68
C ALA A 73 -3.94 -1.14 4.52
N CYS A 74 -4.26 -1.84 5.62
CA CYS A 74 -4.97 -3.11 5.56
C CYS A 74 -6.36 -2.95 4.96
N PHE A 75 -7.09 -1.90 5.35
CA PHE A 75 -8.40 -1.62 4.76
C PHE A 75 -8.34 -1.47 3.24
N ASN A 76 -7.36 -0.71 2.74
CA ASN A 76 -7.16 -0.50 1.31
C ASN A 76 -6.63 -1.74 0.58
N CYS A 77 -5.83 -2.58 1.23
CA CYS A 77 -5.25 -3.77 0.61
C CYS A 77 -6.18 -4.99 0.68
N VAL A 78 -7.10 -5.06 1.64
CA VAL A 78 -7.90 -6.27 1.92
C VAL A 78 -9.38 -5.94 2.07
N ASP A 79 -9.76 -5.16 3.10
CA ASP A 79 -11.15 -5.03 3.53
C ASP A 79 -12.05 -4.44 2.44
N ARG A 80 -11.61 -3.41 1.70
CA ARG A 80 -12.38 -2.79 0.61
C ARG A 80 -12.71 -3.75 -0.54
N HIS A 81 -11.89 -4.79 -0.71
CA HIS A 81 -12.07 -5.77 -1.79
C HIS A 81 -13.05 -6.88 -1.41
N LEU A 82 -13.43 -7.02 -0.13
CA LEU A 82 -14.33 -8.09 0.31
C LEU A 82 -15.73 -7.97 -0.29
N GLU A 83 -16.26 -6.76 -0.45
CA GLU A 83 -17.62 -6.55 -0.95
C GLU A 83 -17.82 -7.13 -2.36
N ASN A 84 -16.83 -6.90 -3.24
CA ASN A 84 -16.94 -7.27 -4.66
C ASN A 84 -16.12 -8.50 -5.06
N HIS A 85 -15.10 -8.85 -4.26
CA HIS A 85 -14.06 -9.81 -4.64
C HIS A 85 -13.66 -10.78 -3.52
N ALA A 86 -14.53 -11.03 -2.53
CA ALA A 86 -14.25 -11.95 -1.42
C ALA A 86 -13.62 -13.30 -1.85
N ASN A 87 -14.18 -13.94 -2.89
CA ASN A 87 -13.74 -15.25 -3.38
C ASN A 87 -12.59 -15.17 -4.40
N LYS A 88 -12.14 -13.97 -4.78
CA LYS A 88 -11.04 -13.80 -5.72
C LYS A 88 -9.73 -14.13 -5.01
N THR A 89 -8.85 -14.87 -5.67
CA THR A 89 -7.49 -15.13 -5.19
C THR A 89 -6.73 -13.83 -5.03
N ALA A 90 -6.30 -13.54 -3.79
CA ALA A 90 -5.50 -12.38 -3.42
C ALA A 90 -4.00 -12.69 -3.47
N ILE A 91 -3.61 -13.87 -2.98
CA ILE A 91 -2.23 -14.34 -2.97
C ILE A 91 -2.19 -15.68 -3.68
N ILE A 92 -1.33 -15.77 -4.68
CA ILE A 92 -0.86 -17.03 -5.26
C ILE A 92 0.53 -17.24 -4.69
N TRP A 93 0.69 -18.29 -3.90
CA TRP A 93 1.97 -18.69 -3.35
C TRP A 93 2.44 -19.97 -4.01
N GLU A 94 3.70 -19.96 -4.40
CA GLU A 94 4.41 -21.10 -4.95
C GLU A 94 5.58 -21.40 -4.01
N GLY A 95 5.59 -22.61 -3.47
CA GLY A 95 6.65 -23.10 -2.62
C GLY A 95 7.89 -23.51 -3.42
N ASP A 96 8.90 -23.98 -2.70
CA ASP A 96 10.14 -24.47 -3.32
C ASP A 96 9.89 -25.76 -4.14
N ASP A 97 8.90 -26.57 -3.74
CA ASP A 97 8.41 -27.69 -4.56
C ASP A 97 7.31 -27.16 -5.48
N PRO A 98 7.40 -27.34 -6.82
CA PRO A 98 6.35 -26.93 -7.75
C PRO A 98 4.97 -27.55 -7.48
N ASN A 99 4.92 -28.65 -6.74
CA ASN A 99 3.65 -29.29 -6.34
C ASN A 99 3.04 -28.65 -5.07
N ASP A 100 3.79 -27.80 -4.36
CA ASP A 100 3.33 -27.07 -3.19
C ASP A 100 2.97 -25.64 -3.60
N SER A 101 1.70 -25.44 -3.94
CA SER A 101 1.16 -24.12 -4.24
C SER A 101 -0.12 -23.89 -3.45
N LYS A 102 -0.38 -22.62 -3.13
CA LYS A 102 -1.57 -22.21 -2.39
C LYS A 102 -2.17 -20.98 -3.03
N GLU A 103 -3.48 -21.02 -3.18
CA GLU A 103 -4.29 -19.85 -3.50
C GLU A 103 -5.02 -19.41 -2.24
N ILE A 104 -4.88 -18.14 -1.88
CA ILE A 104 -5.55 -17.56 -0.72
C ILE A 104 -6.49 -16.47 -1.22
N SER A 105 -7.78 -16.65 -0.96
CA SER A 105 -8.81 -15.67 -1.31
C SER A 105 -8.75 -14.41 -0.44
N PHE A 106 -9.33 -13.30 -0.89
CA PHE A 106 -9.45 -12.09 -0.07
C PHE A 106 -10.18 -12.36 1.26
N GLN A 107 -11.19 -13.23 1.26
CA GLN A 107 -11.92 -13.60 2.47
C GLN A 107 -11.05 -14.35 3.47
N GLU A 108 -10.25 -15.33 3.01
CA GLU A 108 -9.33 -16.07 3.87
C GLU A 108 -8.21 -15.17 4.39
N LEU A 109 -7.65 -14.32 3.53
CA LEU A 109 -6.65 -13.35 3.91
C LEU A 109 -7.18 -12.42 5.01
N HIS A 110 -8.36 -11.84 4.83
CA HIS A 110 -8.99 -10.98 5.83
C HIS A 110 -9.19 -11.69 7.18
N LYS A 111 -9.71 -12.92 7.15
CA LYS A 111 -9.92 -13.71 8.37
C LYS A 111 -8.60 -13.90 9.13
N ASN A 112 -7.54 -14.29 8.43
CA ASN A 112 -6.26 -14.58 9.04
C ASN A 112 -5.55 -13.29 9.55
N VAL A 113 -5.64 -12.20 8.79
CA VAL A 113 -5.19 -10.86 9.19
C VAL A 113 -5.89 -10.42 10.49
N CYS A 114 -7.21 -10.54 10.56
CA CYS A 114 -7.99 -10.18 11.75
C CYS A 114 -7.61 -11.05 12.97
N GLN A 115 -7.38 -12.34 12.77
CA GLN A 115 -6.90 -13.23 13.83
C GLN A 115 -5.53 -12.82 14.36
N PHE A 116 -4.58 -12.54 13.45
CA PHE A 116 -3.25 -12.06 13.82
C PHE A 116 -3.31 -10.70 14.54
N ALA A 117 -4.11 -9.77 14.04
CA ALA A 117 -4.33 -8.47 14.66
C ALA A 117 -4.87 -8.60 16.10
N ASN A 118 -5.82 -9.51 16.34
CA ASN A 118 -6.34 -9.77 17.68
C ASN A 118 -5.32 -10.44 18.60
N LEU A 119 -4.48 -11.33 18.07
CA LEU A 119 -3.34 -11.91 18.80
C LEU A 119 -2.39 -10.81 19.27
N LEU A 120 -2.04 -9.85 18.41
CA LEU A 120 -1.16 -8.74 18.79
C LEU A 120 -1.78 -7.86 19.88
N LYS A 121 -3.08 -7.56 19.78
CA LYS A 121 -3.82 -6.86 20.85
C LYS A 121 -3.76 -7.61 22.19
N SER A 122 -3.89 -8.93 22.17
CA SER A 122 -3.79 -9.77 23.38
C SER A 122 -2.40 -9.72 24.03
N ARG A 123 -1.37 -9.36 23.26
CA ARG A 123 0.01 -9.16 23.73
C ARG A 123 0.32 -7.71 24.08
N ASN A 124 -0.71 -6.87 24.23
CA ASN A 124 -0.62 -5.46 24.60
C ASN A 124 0.17 -4.58 23.63
N LEU A 125 0.25 -4.96 22.34
CA LEU A 125 0.82 -4.08 21.33
C LEU A 125 -0.06 -2.85 21.12
N LYS A 126 0.56 -1.69 21.10
CA LYS A 126 -0.07 -0.38 20.95
C LYS A 126 0.43 0.33 19.69
N LYS A 127 -0.40 1.25 19.20
CA LYS A 127 -0.04 2.09 18.05
C LYS A 127 1.31 2.77 18.25
N GLY A 128 2.22 2.57 17.30
CA GLY A 128 3.58 3.10 17.33
C GLY A 128 4.63 2.12 17.86
N ASP A 129 4.21 0.96 18.39
CA ASP A 129 5.14 -0.10 18.74
C ASP A 129 5.77 -0.70 17.49
N ARG A 130 7.03 -1.10 17.62
CA ARG A 130 7.82 -1.71 16.54
C ARG A 130 7.77 -3.22 16.67
N VAL A 131 7.47 -3.90 15.58
CA VAL A 131 7.45 -5.37 15.51
C VAL A 131 8.47 -5.81 14.48
N CYS A 132 9.35 -6.73 14.88
CA CYS A 132 10.28 -7.38 13.96
C CYS A 132 9.64 -8.68 13.46
N ILE A 133 9.55 -8.82 12.14
CA ILE A 133 9.12 -10.03 11.46
C ILE A 133 10.35 -10.68 10.85
N TYR A 134 10.61 -11.94 11.22
CA TYR A 134 11.71 -12.73 10.67
C TYR A 134 11.13 -14.03 10.13
N MET A 135 10.70 -13.99 8.86
CA MET A 135 10.04 -15.10 8.16
C MET A 135 10.59 -15.25 6.74
N PRO A 136 10.57 -16.48 6.17
CA PRO A 136 10.86 -16.72 4.76
C PRO A 136 9.70 -16.24 3.85
N MET A 137 9.81 -16.45 2.54
CA MET A 137 8.78 -16.13 1.55
C MET A 137 7.59 -17.10 1.60
N ILE A 138 6.88 -17.11 2.73
CA ILE A 138 5.66 -17.87 2.97
C ILE A 138 4.46 -16.92 3.02
N PRO A 139 3.23 -17.38 2.75
CA PRO A 139 2.04 -16.52 2.73
C PRO A 139 1.80 -15.77 4.04
N GLU A 140 2.21 -16.38 5.16
CA GLU A 140 2.11 -15.81 6.50
C GLU A 140 2.94 -14.52 6.64
N ALA A 141 4.00 -14.33 5.83
CA ALA A 141 4.78 -13.09 5.82
C ALA A 141 3.92 -11.90 5.40
N SER A 142 3.25 -11.99 4.25
CA SER A 142 2.36 -10.94 3.75
C SER A 142 1.17 -10.70 4.67
N LEU A 143 0.64 -11.77 5.28
CA LEU A 143 -0.42 -11.69 6.29
C LEU A 143 0.03 -10.94 7.53
N CYS A 144 1.25 -11.17 8.03
CA CYS A 144 1.78 -10.45 9.18
C CYS A 144 1.99 -8.97 8.88
N ASP A 145 2.56 -8.64 7.71
CA ASP A 145 2.77 -7.24 7.30
C ASP A 145 1.46 -6.46 7.23
N VAL A 146 0.44 -7.05 6.59
CA VAL A 146 -0.89 -6.44 6.47
C VAL A 146 -1.62 -6.43 7.83
N GLY A 147 -1.52 -7.50 8.60
CA GLY A 147 -2.13 -7.65 9.92
C GLY A 147 -1.61 -6.68 10.98
N LEU A 148 -0.35 -6.25 10.89
CA LEU A 148 0.18 -5.17 11.73
C LEU A 148 -0.56 -3.85 11.52
N CYS A 149 -1.03 -3.60 10.29
CA CYS A 149 -1.73 -2.37 9.95
C CYS A 149 -3.22 -2.42 10.35
N GLN A 150 -3.82 -3.59 10.53
CA GLN A 150 -5.28 -3.73 10.71
C GLN A 150 -5.83 -2.99 11.92
N ASN A 151 -5.09 -2.99 13.03
CA ASN A 151 -5.58 -2.38 14.26
C ASN A 151 -5.39 -0.85 14.30
N TRP A 152 -4.53 -0.29 13.47
CA TRP A 152 -4.01 1.06 13.66
C TRP A 152 -4.25 1.91 12.41
N CYS A 153 -5.23 2.81 12.48
CA CYS A 153 -5.43 3.83 11.46
C CYS A 153 -4.26 4.83 11.50
N ASN A 154 -3.59 5.03 10.38
CA ASN A 154 -2.40 5.87 10.25
C ASN A 154 -2.73 7.14 9.44
N SER A 155 -2.03 8.23 9.74
CA SER A 155 -1.76 9.26 8.72
C SER A 155 -0.52 8.82 7.93
N LEU A 156 -0.44 9.15 6.64
CA LEU A 156 0.67 8.71 5.76
C LEU A 156 2.07 9.05 6.31
N SER A 157 2.19 10.11 7.11
CA SER A 157 3.42 10.51 7.78
C SER A 157 4.01 9.47 8.76
N GLY A 158 3.20 8.53 9.26
CA GLY A 158 3.65 7.49 10.19
C GLY A 158 4.24 6.24 9.53
N PHE A 159 3.86 5.95 8.29
CA PHE A 159 4.20 4.69 7.61
C PHE A 159 5.66 4.65 7.15
N TRP A 160 6.18 5.76 6.63
CA TRP A 160 7.57 5.88 6.16
C TRP A 160 8.63 5.78 7.26
N ARG A 161 8.25 6.07 8.52
CA ARG A 161 9.18 6.01 9.65
C ARG A 161 9.53 4.58 10.10
N ILE A 162 8.82 3.58 9.58
CA ILE A 162 8.97 2.15 9.92
C ILE A 162 10.22 1.54 9.25
N PHE A 163 10.68 2.08 8.12
CA PHE A 163 11.79 1.49 7.34
C PHE A 163 13.16 2.16 7.51
N HIS A 164 13.29 3.27 8.24
CA HIS A 164 14.54 4.08 8.25
C HIS A 164 15.26 4.15 9.60
N ARG A 165 15.09 3.16 10.48
CA ARG A 165 15.90 3.10 11.70
C ARG A 165 16.34 1.68 12.04
N ILE A 166 17.16 1.11 11.16
CA ILE A 166 18.13 0.08 11.55
C ILE A 166 19.20 0.84 12.36
N PRO A 167 19.40 0.55 13.65
CA PRO A 167 20.52 1.12 14.39
C PRO A 167 21.79 0.53 13.79
N GLU A 168 22.65 1.38 13.22
CA GLU A 168 24.04 1.02 12.97
C GLU A 168 24.66 0.54 14.29
N ARG A 169 25.24 -0.66 14.26
CA ARG A 169 26.19 -1.14 15.27
C ARG A 169 27.59 -0.82 14.80
#